data_AF-A0A930F525-F1
#
_entry.id   AF-A0A930F525-F1
#
_cell.length_a   1.000
_cell.length_b   1.000
_cell.length_c   1.000
_cell.angle_alpha   90.00
_cell.angle_beta   90.00
_cell.angle_gamma   90.00
#
_symmetry.space_group_name_H-M   'P 1'
#
loop_
_entity.id
_entity.type
_entity.pdbx_description
1 polymer ?
#
loop_
_entity_poly.entity_id
_entity_poly.type
_entity_poly.pdbx_seq_one_letter_code
_entity_poly.pdbx_strand_id
1 'polypeptide(L)'
;MDYLKGNKKIEDCIWHTKIENIDLIPSSMDLFTVIYEMQGRGGADFLLGNALKGLDYDEIIIDNNPSINKMTYNSIYAADVIIC
;
A
#
# COMPACT_ATOMS: atom_id res chain seq x y z
N MET A 1 5.78 3.29 2.04
CA MET A 1 6.37 4.62 2.24
C MET A 1 7.38 4.95 1.17
N ASP A 2 8.53 4.28 1.18
CA ASP A 2 9.58 4.47 0.18
C ASP A 2 9.05 4.22 -1.24
N TYR A 3 8.22 3.19 -1.42
CA TYR A 3 7.52 2.97 -2.68
C TYR A 3 6.67 4.18 -3.13
N LEU A 4 5.80 4.68 -2.25
CA LEU A 4 4.90 5.80 -2.57
C LEU A 4 5.66 7.11 -2.83
N LYS A 5 6.84 7.30 -2.21
CA LYS A 5 7.75 8.41 -2.49
C LYS A 5 8.54 8.21 -3.80
N GLY A 6 8.55 7.01 -4.37
CA GLY A 6 9.35 6.63 -5.54
C GLY A 6 10.81 6.31 -5.22
N ASN A 7 11.15 6.09 -3.94
CA ASN A 7 12.52 5.84 -3.48
C ASN A 7 12.96 4.39 -3.63
N LYS A 8 12.01 3.45 -3.63
CA LYS A 8 12.25 2.01 -3.72
C LYS A 8 11.18 1.34 -4.56
N LYS A 9 11.47 0.14 -5.06
CA LYS A 9 10.42 -0.72 -5.61
C LYS A 9 9.60 -1.34 -4.48
N ILE A 10 8.43 -1.87 -4.80
CA ILE A 10 7.52 -2.41 -3.78
C ILE A 10 8.07 -3.70 -3.18
N GLU A 11 8.79 -4.48 -3.98
CA GLU A 11 9.47 -5.73 -3.60
C GLU A 11 10.53 -5.48 -2.54
N ASP A 12 11.27 -4.35 -2.65
CA ASP A 12 12.27 -3.93 -1.65
C ASP A 12 11.65 -3.44 -0.33
N CYS A 13 10.32 -3.28 -0.29
CA CYS A 13 9.57 -2.89 0.91
C CYS A 13 8.98 -4.09 1.66
N ILE A 14 9.11 -5.31 1.12
CA ILE A 14 8.59 -6.54 1.72
C ILE A 14 9.52 -6.99 2.85
N TRP A 15 8.94 -7.25 4.02
CA TRP A 15 9.64 -7.77 5.19
C TRP A 15 9.19 -9.20 5.46
N HIS A 16 10.14 -10.13 5.40
CA HIS A 16 9.89 -11.52 5.77
C HIS A 16 9.71 -11.65 7.27
N THR A 17 8.53 -12.14 7.67
CA THR A 17 8.24 -12.37 9.08
C THR A 17 8.80 -13.72 9.53
N LYS A 18 8.67 -14.02 10.83
CA LYS A 18 9.01 -15.35 11.37
C LYS A 18 7.89 -16.38 11.17
N ILE A 19 6.72 -15.94 10.68
CA ILE A 19 5.56 -16.77 10.45
C ILE A 19 5.62 -17.25 9.01
N GLU A 20 5.47 -18.55 8.82
CA GLU A 20 5.48 -19.17 7.50
C GLU A 20 4.34 -18.60 6.62
N ASN A 21 4.66 -18.34 5.35
CA ASN A 21 3.73 -17.82 4.34
C ASN A 21 3.10 -16.45 4.68
N ILE A 22 3.71 -15.70 5.62
CA ILE A 22 3.26 -14.35 5.97
C ILE A 22 4.42 -13.38 5.85
N ASP A 23 4.31 -12.49 4.88
CA ASP A 23 5.18 -11.33 4.72
C ASP A 23 4.42 -10.04 5.04
N LEU A 24 5.15 -8.97 5.30
CA LEU A 24 4.58 -7.69 5.68
C LEU A 24 5.22 -6.55 4.89
N ILE A 25 4.40 -5.65 4.34
CA ILE A 25 4.86 -4.32 3.91
C ILE A 25 4.48 -3.34 5.02
N PRO A 26 5.44 -2.89 5.85
CA PRO A 26 5.11 -2.06 7.00
C PRO A 26 4.81 -0.61 6.63
N SER A 27 3.96 0.02 7.42
CA SER A 27 3.77 1.47 7.47
C SER A 27 4.56 2.11 8.61
N SER A 28 4.78 3.42 8.56
CA SER A 28 5.24 4.20 9.72
C SER A 28 4.44 5.51 9.83
N MET A 29 4.67 6.29 10.89
CA MET A 29 3.96 7.54 11.14
C MET A 29 4.10 8.57 10.00
N ASP A 30 5.20 8.59 9.25
CA ASP A 30 5.36 9.57 8.15
C ASP A 30 4.46 9.29 6.94
N LEU A 31 3.67 8.19 6.97
CA LEU A 31 2.79 7.80 5.87
C LEU A 31 1.69 8.84 5.69
N PHE A 32 1.26 9.43 6.80
CA PHE A 32 0.35 10.57 6.79
C PHE A 32 0.91 11.74 5.96
N THR A 33 2.18 12.09 6.14
CA THR A 33 2.84 13.16 5.37
C THR A 33 2.87 12.83 3.89
N VAL A 34 3.24 11.59 3.53
CA VAL A 34 3.28 11.13 2.13
C VAL A 34 1.89 11.20 1.48
N ILE A 35 0.87 10.72 2.17
CA ILE A 35 -0.53 10.77 1.73
C ILE A 35 -0.96 12.21 1.43
N TYR A 36 -0.59 13.14 2.30
CA TYR A 36 -0.90 14.56 2.14
C TYR A 36 -0.20 15.16 0.92
N GLU A 37 1.08 14.88 0.73
CA GLU A 37 1.85 15.33 -0.45
C GLU A 37 1.33 14.76 -1.77
N MET A 38 0.72 13.58 -1.73
CA MET A 38 0.14 12.90 -2.89
C MET A 38 -1.25 13.42 -3.27
N GLN A 39 -1.93 14.19 -2.42
CA GLN A 39 -3.35 14.51 -2.57
C GLN A 39 -3.66 15.27 -3.89
N GLY A 40 -2.71 16.06 -4.40
CA GLY A 40 -2.82 16.79 -5.67
C GLY A 40 -2.16 16.13 -6.89
N ARG A 41 -1.56 14.95 -6.74
CA ARG A 41 -0.87 14.26 -7.85
C ARG A 41 -1.86 13.42 -8.65
N GLY A 42 -2.02 13.71 -9.93
CA GLY A 42 -2.85 12.92 -10.85
C GLY A 42 -2.38 11.47 -10.92
N GLY A 43 -3.33 10.52 -10.92
CA GLY A 43 -3.03 9.09 -10.96
C GLY A 43 -2.56 8.48 -9.63
N ALA A 44 -2.39 9.29 -8.57
CA ALA A 44 -1.91 8.81 -7.28
C ALA A 44 -2.89 7.85 -6.56
N ASP A 45 -4.15 7.75 -7.02
CA ASP A 45 -5.14 6.81 -6.49
C ASP A 45 -4.89 5.36 -6.92
N PHE A 46 -4.06 5.13 -7.95
CA PHE A 46 -3.83 3.79 -8.51
C PHE A 46 -2.45 3.23 -8.19
N LEU A 47 -1.63 3.96 -7.41
CA LEU A 47 -0.23 3.58 -7.19
C LEU A 47 -0.11 2.24 -6.50
N LEU A 48 -0.84 2.03 -5.39
CA LEU A 48 -0.80 0.77 -4.66
C LEU A 48 -1.28 -0.39 -5.53
N GLY A 49 -2.43 -0.26 -6.19
CA GLY A 49 -2.97 -1.31 -7.05
C GLY A 49 -2.03 -1.68 -8.20
N ASN A 50 -1.31 -0.72 -8.77
CA ASN A 50 -0.30 -1.00 -9.79
C ASN A 50 0.94 -1.70 -9.21
N ALA A 51 1.34 -1.37 -7.98
CA ALA A 51 2.45 -2.01 -7.29
C ALA A 51 2.18 -3.48 -7.02
N LEU A 52 1.00 -3.78 -6.48
CA LEU A 52 0.68 -5.11 -5.96
C LEU A 52 0.50 -6.16 -7.07
N LYS A 53 0.09 -5.76 -8.28
CA LYS A 53 -0.06 -6.66 -9.44
C LYS A 53 1.20 -7.42 -9.83
N GLY A 54 2.38 -6.91 -9.47
CA GLY A 54 3.67 -7.55 -9.79
C GLY A 54 4.13 -8.56 -8.75
N LEU A 55 3.41 -8.72 -7.65
CA LEU A 55 3.81 -9.57 -6.54
C LEU A 55 3.22 -10.98 -6.67
N ASP A 56 4.01 -11.97 -6.28
CA ASP A 56 3.65 -13.39 -6.34
C ASP A 56 3.11 -13.85 -4.97
N TYR A 57 1.89 -13.42 -4.64
CA TYR A 57 1.17 -13.84 -3.43
C TYR A 57 -0.21 -14.36 -3.81
N ASP A 58 -0.65 -15.40 -3.12
CA ASP A 58 -2.01 -15.94 -3.28
C ASP A 58 -3.07 -14.93 -2.81
N GLU A 59 -2.79 -14.21 -1.73
CA GLU A 59 -3.69 -13.25 -1.09
C GLU A 59 -2.94 -12.03 -0.56
N ILE A 60 -3.53 -10.83 -0.69
CA ILE A 60 -2.98 -9.58 -0.15
C ILE A 60 -4.03 -8.89 0.71
N ILE A 61 -3.73 -8.73 2.00
CA ILE A 61 -4.61 -8.04 2.95
C ILE A 61 -4.13 -6.61 3.13
N ILE A 62 -5.03 -5.64 2.93
CA ILE A 62 -4.74 -4.21 3.08
C ILE A 62 -5.48 -3.66 4.29
N ASP A 63 -4.76 -3.39 5.37
CA ASP A 63 -5.30 -2.74 6.56
C ASP A 63 -5.32 -1.21 6.39
N ASN A 64 -6.51 -0.61 6.48
CA ASN A 64 -6.68 0.83 6.39
C ASN A 64 -6.89 1.45 7.76
N ASN A 65 -6.24 2.58 7.99
CA ASN A 65 -6.50 3.40 9.17
C ASN A 65 -7.96 3.94 9.13
N PRO A 66 -8.57 4.29 10.28
CA PRO A 66 -9.96 4.76 10.36
C PRO A 66 -10.12 6.21 9.86
N SER A 67 -9.84 6.45 8.58
CA SER A 67 -9.96 7.74 7.92
C SER A 67 -10.20 7.52 6.43
N ILE A 68 -10.81 8.50 5.77
CA ILE A 68 -10.98 8.52 4.32
C ILE A 68 -9.92 9.43 3.74
N ASN A 69 -8.88 8.86 3.15
CA ASN A 69 -7.74 9.58 2.58
C ASN A 69 -7.22 8.88 1.30
N LYS A 70 -6.08 9.35 0.77
CA LYS A 70 -5.48 8.80 -0.46
C LYS A 70 -5.18 7.30 -0.36
N MET A 71 -4.81 6.79 0.81
CA MET A 71 -4.63 5.34 1.00
C MET A 71 -5.95 4.59 0.94
N THR A 72 -7.03 5.11 1.51
CA THR A 72 -8.36 4.49 1.40
C THR A 72 -8.74 4.29 -0.08
N TYR A 73 -8.55 5.31 -0.93
CA TYR A 73 -8.80 5.17 -2.36
C TYR A 73 -7.87 4.17 -3.02
N ASN A 74 -6.57 4.20 -2.72
CA ASN A 74 -5.60 3.23 -3.23
C ASN A 74 -5.97 1.80 -2.86
N SER A 75 -6.40 1.56 -1.62
CA SER A 75 -6.83 0.25 -1.14
C SER A 75 -8.11 -0.21 -1.85
N ILE A 76 -9.09 0.67 -2.03
CA ILE A 76 -10.33 0.35 -2.77
C ILE A 76 -10.03 0.00 -4.23
N TYR A 77 -9.16 0.75 -4.91
CA TYR A 77 -8.80 0.46 -6.29
C TYR A 77 -7.91 -0.77 -6.46
N ALA A 78 -7.21 -1.18 -5.41
CA ALA A 78 -6.37 -2.38 -5.40
C ALA A 78 -7.13 -3.65 -5.03
N ALA A 79 -8.24 -3.54 -4.29
CA ALA A 79 -8.93 -4.68 -3.70
C ALA A 79 -9.91 -5.34 -4.67
N ASP A 80 -9.89 -6.68 -4.72
CA ASP A 80 -10.93 -7.50 -5.34
C ASP A 80 -12.17 -7.63 -4.44
N VAL A 81 -11.95 -7.66 -3.11
CA VAL A 81 -13.01 -7.79 -2.09
C VAL A 81 -12.76 -6.76 -0.99
N ILE A 82 -13.84 -6.12 -0.52
CA ILE A 82 -13.81 -5.17 0.60
C ILE A 82 -14.62 -5.76 1.76
N ILE A 83 -14.03 -5.73 2.95
CA ILE A 83 -14.66 -6.13 4.21
C ILE A 83 -14.80 -4.88 5.08
N CYS A 84 -16.01 -4.64 5.60
CA CYS A 84 -16.38 -3.44 6.38
C CYS A 84 -16.78 -3.80 7.81
#